data_AF-A0A6I3UVL8-F1
#
_entry.id   AF-A0A6I3UVL8-F1
#
_cell.length_a   1.000
_cell.length_b   1.000
_cell.length_c   1.000
_cell.angle_alpha   90.00
_cell.angle_beta   90.00
_cell.angle_gamma   90.00
#
_symmetry.space_group_name_H-M   'P 1'
#
loop_
_entity.id
_entity.type
_entity.pdbx_description
1 polymer ?
#
loop_
_entity_poly.entity_id
_entity_poly.type
_entity_poly.pdbx_seq_one_letter_code
_entity_poly.pdbx_strand_id
1 'polypeptide(L)'
;MNTKILETLEFNKIKALFEPHLLTEQGLEELKGLAPTAKVDKIKQAFTEMEEMQALFVEQPHFTILATREISAVCKRLEMGADLNIFLL
;
A
#
# COMPACT_ATOMS: atom_id res chain seq x y z
N MET A 1 -13.64 5.45 -16.13
CA MET A 1 -12.30 5.65 -16.73
C MET A 1 -12.26 4.89 -18.04
N ASN A 2 -11.68 5.45 -19.10
CA ASN A 2 -11.52 4.74 -20.38
C ASN A 2 -10.39 3.70 -20.20
N THR A 3 -10.65 2.42 -20.42
CA THR A 3 -9.67 1.35 -20.19
C THR A 3 -8.67 1.22 -21.35
N LYS A 4 -9.05 1.61 -22.57
CA LYS A 4 -8.20 1.49 -23.77
C LYS A 4 -6.93 2.33 -23.69
N ILE A 5 -7.00 3.51 -23.08
CA ILE A 5 -5.82 4.36 -22.91
C ILE A 5 -4.83 3.73 -21.93
N LEU A 6 -5.29 3.01 -20.91
CA LEU A 6 -4.42 2.32 -19.95
C LEU A 6 -3.72 1.13 -20.57
N GLU A 7 -4.40 0.40 -21.48
CA GLU A 7 -3.79 -0.66 -22.27
C GLU A 7 -2.73 -0.10 -23.22
N THR A 8 -3.03 1.01 -23.90
CA THR A 8 -2.12 1.68 -24.84
C THR A 8 -0.87 2.21 -24.14
N LEU A 9 -1.02 2.74 -22.93
CA LEU A 9 0.08 3.19 -22.07
C LEU A 9 0.75 2.05 -21.31
N GLU A 10 0.30 0.80 -21.52
CA GLU A 10 0.80 -0.39 -20.86
C GLU A 10 0.81 -0.27 -19.33
N PHE A 11 -0.18 0.42 -18.76
CA PHE A 11 -0.23 0.79 -17.34
C PHE A 11 0.01 -0.41 -16.41
N ASN A 12 -0.66 -1.54 -16.69
CA ASN A 12 -0.51 -2.75 -15.88
C ASN A 12 0.90 -3.37 -16.00
N LYS A 13 1.57 -3.24 -17.14
CA LYS A 13 2.95 -3.75 -17.30
C LYS A 13 3.92 -2.90 -16.50
N ILE A 14 3.80 -1.57 -16.58
CA ILE A 14 4.62 -0.63 -15.79
C ILE A 14 4.41 -0.87 -14.30
N LYS A 15 3.15 -1.01 -13.89
CA LYS A 15 2.74 -1.31 -12.52
C LYS A 15 3.34 -2.63 -12.00
N ALA A 16 3.42 -3.67 -12.83
CA ALA A 16 4.02 -4.95 -12.45
C ALA A 16 5.54 -4.85 -12.18
N LEU A 17 6.23 -3.84 -12.72
CA LEU A 17 7.66 -3.61 -12.43
C LEU A 17 7.92 -3.28 -10.96
N PHE A 18 6.90 -2.87 -10.21
CA PHE A 18 7.00 -2.57 -8.78
C PHE A 18 6.86 -3.81 -7.89
N GLU A 19 6.31 -4.92 -8.39
CA GLU A 19 6.09 -6.14 -7.60
C GLU A 19 7.35 -6.65 -6.88
N PRO A 20 8.55 -6.70 -7.50
CA PRO A 20 9.76 -7.19 -6.83
C PRO A 20 10.28 -6.26 -5.73
N HIS A 21 9.78 -5.02 -5.67
CA HIS A 21 10.20 -4.01 -4.70
C HIS A 21 9.25 -3.90 -3.50
N LEU A 22 8.12 -4.62 -3.54
CA LEU A 22 7.17 -4.66 -2.45
C LEU A 22 7.54 -5.75 -1.46
N LEU A 23 7.60 -5.37 -0.20
CA LEU A 23 8.16 -6.17 0.88
C LEU A 23 7.09 -6.78 1.79
N THR A 24 5.80 -6.51 1.52
CA THR A 24 4.66 -6.93 2.34
C THR A 24 3.52 -7.44 1.45
N GLU A 25 2.74 -8.41 1.96
CA GLU A 25 1.54 -8.91 1.29
C GLU A 25 0.50 -7.80 1.08
N GLN A 26 0.35 -6.92 2.08
CA GLN A 26 -0.52 -5.75 1.98
C GLN A 26 -0.08 -4.83 0.82
N GLY A 27 1.22 -4.57 0.67
CA GLY A 27 1.74 -3.76 -0.42
C GLY A 27 1.41 -4.34 -1.80
N LEU A 28 1.44 -5.68 -1.94
CA LEU A 28 1.03 -6.35 -3.17
C LEU A 28 -0.47 -6.21 -3.46
N GLU A 29 -1.32 -6.30 -2.43
CA GLU A 29 -2.77 -6.06 -2.59
C GLU A 29 -3.09 -4.60 -2.93
N GLU A 30 -2.42 -3.65 -2.30
CA GLU A 30 -2.53 -2.22 -2.64
C GLU A 30 -2.05 -1.95 -4.06
N LEU A 31 -0.94 -2.58 -4.47
CA LEU A 31 -0.51 -2.52 -5.86
C LEU A 31 -1.63 -3.04 -6.74
N LYS A 32 -2.19 -4.24 -6.55
CA LYS A 32 -3.30 -4.76 -7.37
C LYS A 32 -4.46 -3.76 -7.50
N GLY A 33 -4.85 -3.10 -6.40
CA GLY A 33 -5.90 -2.07 -6.38
C GLY A 33 -5.54 -0.72 -7.00
N LEU A 34 -4.25 -0.42 -7.22
CA LEU A 34 -3.78 0.88 -7.70
C LEU A 34 -4.35 1.19 -9.09
N ALA A 35 -5.05 2.32 -9.18
CA ALA A 35 -5.62 2.86 -10.41
C ALA A 35 -5.45 4.39 -10.45
N PRO A 36 -5.34 4.99 -11.65
CA PRO A 36 -5.28 6.44 -11.79
C PRO A 36 -6.47 7.14 -11.14
N THR A 37 -6.20 8.28 -10.50
CA THR A 37 -7.22 9.13 -9.87
C THR A 37 -7.03 10.57 -10.33
N ALA A 38 -8.14 11.30 -10.51
CA ALA A 38 -8.13 12.73 -10.77
C ALA A 38 -8.40 13.56 -9.49
N LYS A 39 -8.51 12.89 -8.33
CA LYS A 39 -8.78 13.53 -7.04
C LYS A 39 -7.50 14.19 -6.53
N VAL A 40 -7.38 15.50 -6.72
CA VAL A 40 -6.20 16.29 -6.36
C VAL A 40 -5.77 16.07 -4.90
N ASP A 41 -6.72 16.03 -3.96
CA ASP A 41 -6.40 15.84 -2.54
C ASP A 41 -5.75 14.49 -2.27
N LYS A 42 -6.22 13.42 -2.92
CA LYS A 42 -5.62 12.08 -2.81
C LYS A 42 -4.21 12.05 -3.40
N ILE A 43 -3.99 12.75 -4.50
CA ILE A 43 -2.66 12.84 -5.13
C ILE A 43 -1.69 13.56 -4.19
N LYS A 44 -2.10 14.72 -3.65
CA LYS A 44 -1.28 15.48 -2.69
C LYS A 44 -0.95 14.66 -1.45
N GLN A 45 -1.97 14.02 -0.87
CA GLN A 45 -1.79 13.15 0.29
C GLN A 45 -0.74 12.05 0.02
N ALA A 46 -0.84 11.34 -1.12
CA ALA A 46 0.12 10.29 -1.45
C ALA A 46 1.56 10.83 -1.58
N PHE A 47 1.75 12.02 -2.15
CA PHE A 47 3.08 12.64 -2.21
C PHE A 47 3.60 13.07 -0.83
N THR A 48 2.73 13.63 0.02
CA THR A 48 3.10 13.98 1.41
C THR A 48 3.51 12.74 2.20
N GLU A 49 2.73 11.65 2.11
CA GLU A 49 3.05 10.37 2.76
C GLU A 49 4.41 9.80 2.28
N MET A 50 4.75 9.96 1.00
CA MET A 50 6.06 9.57 0.47
C MET A 50 7.22 10.41 1.05
N GLU A 51 7.04 11.73 1.20
CA GLU A 51 8.03 12.62 1.80
C GLU A 51 8.25 12.30 3.28
N GLU A 52 7.17 12.05 4.02
CA GLU A 52 7.22 11.64 5.42
C GLU A 52 7.97 10.31 5.59
N MET A 53 7.68 9.34 4.72
CA MET A 53 8.38 8.06 4.72
C MET A 53 9.88 8.23 4.42
N GLN A 54 10.24 9.09 3.47
CA GLN A 54 11.64 9.39 3.17
C GLN A 54 12.34 10.02 4.38
N ALA A 55 11.71 10.97 5.05
CA ALA A 55 12.25 11.59 6.26
C ALA A 55 12.45 10.56 7.39
N LEU A 56 11.50 9.62 7.56
CA LEU A 56 11.61 8.54 8.53
C LEU A 56 12.84 7.65 8.29
N PHE A 57 13.16 7.31 7.04
CA PHE A 57 14.36 6.53 6.72
C PHE A 57 15.66 7.28 7.00
N VAL A 58 15.67 8.61 6.91
CA VAL A 58 16.84 9.44 7.28
C VAL A 58 17.04 9.42 8.79
N GLU A 59 15.97 9.64 9.56
CA GLU A 59 16.03 9.67 11.03
C GLU A 59 16.23 8.28 11.64
N GLN A 60 15.67 7.24 11.01
CA GLN A 60 15.76 5.86 11.47
C GLN A 60 16.20 4.92 10.32
N PRO A 61 17.52 4.81 10.06
CA PRO A 61 18.06 4.03 8.94
C PRO A 61 17.76 2.52 8.99
N HIS A 62 17.44 2.00 10.18
CA HIS A 62 17.04 0.59 10.38
C HIS A 62 15.52 0.38 10.38
N PHE A 63 14.74 1.43 10.09
CA PHE A 63 13.30 1.28 9.92
C PHE A 63 13.03 0.28 8.80
N THR A 64 12.16 -0.69 9.06
CA THR A 64 11.76 -1.68 8.06
C THR A 64 10.32 -2.09 8.27
N ILE A 65 9.57 -2.14 7.17
CA ILE A 65 8.21 -2.69 7.13
C ILE A 65 8.23 -4.21 6.91
N LEU A 66 9.38 -4.84 6.68
CA LEU A 66 9.47 -6.29 6.45
C LEU A 66 8.96 -7.13 7.62
N ALA A 67 8.98 -6.58 8.84
CA ALA A 67 8.49 -7.27 10.03
C ALA A 67 6.98 -7.08 10.25
N THR A 68 6.29 -6.26 9.46
CA THR A 68 4.84 -6.05 9.61
C THR A 68 4.11 -7.30 9.11
N ARG A 69 3.42 -7.98 10.03
CA ARG A 69 2.49 -9.08 9.68
C ARG A 69 1.27 -8.50 8.95
N GLU A 70 0.63 -9.31 8.12
CA GLU A 70 -0.68 -9.01 7.54
C GLU A 70 -1.69 -8.81 8.69
N ILE A 71 -2.35 -7.64 8.75
CA ILE A 71 -3.29 -7.30 9.83
C ILE A 71 -4.71 -7.01 9.34
N SER A 72 -4.98 -7.03 8.03
CA SER A 72 -6.30 -6.68 7.47
C SER A 72 -7.39 -7.59 7.99
N ALA A 73 -7.10 -8.90 8.15
CA ALA A 73 -8.05 -9.84 8.75
C ALA A 73 -8.38 -9.49 10.21
N VAL A 74 -7.37 -9.03 10.98
CA VAL A 74 -7.52 -8.61 12.38
C VAL A 74 -8.27 -7.28 12.46
N CYS A 75 -7.95 -6.30 11.61
CA CYS A 75 -8.65 -5.03 11.49
C CYS A 75 -10.13 -5.22 11.12
N LYS A 76 -10.43 -6.08 10.16
CA LYS A 76 -11.82 -6.38 9.76
C LYS A 76 -12.63 -6.99 10.91
N ARG A 77 -12.01 -7.87 11.71
CA ARG A 77 -12.63 -8.43 12.92
C ARG A 77 -12.95 -7.35 13.95
N LEU A 78 -12.00 -6.43 14.17
CA LEU A 78 -12.21 -5.27 15.05
C LEU A 78 -13.35 -4.38 14.57
N GLU A 79 -13.40 -4.05 13.28
CA GLU A 79 -14.49 -3.25 12.69
C GLU A 79 -15.86 -3.91 12.88
N MET A 80 -15.92 -5.24 12.86
CA MET A 80 -17.13 -6.02 13.11
C MET A 80 -17.44 -6.21 14.61
N GLY A 81 -16.68 -5.59 15.52
CA GLY A 81 -16.90 -5.63 16.96
C GLY A 81 -16.46 -6.93 17.64
N ALA A 82 -15.59 -7.73 17.00
CA ALA A 82 -15.10 -8.99 17.57
C ALA A 82 -13.89 -8.77 18.48
N ASP A 83 -13.82 -9.53 19.58
CA ASP A 83 -12.68 -9.50 20.50
C ASP A 83 -11.35 -9.90 19.82
N LEU A 84 -10.31 -9.11 20.13
CA LEU A 84 -8.92 -9.44 19.82
C LEU A 84 -8.45 -10.51 20.79
N ASN A 85 -8.58 -11.78 20.42
CA ASN A 85 -7.94 -12.85 21.18
C ASN A 85 -6.42 -12.81 20.92
N ILE A 86 -5.69 -12.01 21.70
CA ILE A 86 -4.23 -11.78 21.58
C ILE A 86 -3.41 -13.03 21.95
N PHE A 87 -4.03 -14.09 22.48
CA PHE A 87 -3.36 -15.29 22.97
C PHE A 87 -3.04 -16.37 21.92
N LEU A 88 -3.14 -16.06 20.62
CA LEU A 88 -2.90 -17.03 19.54
C LEU A 88 -1.92 -16.51 18.46
N LEU A 89 -0.86 -15.83 18.91
CA LEU A 89 0.25 -15.34 18.08
C LEU A 89 1.57 -16.04 18.42
#